data_AF-A0A538MJ93-F1
#
_entry.id   AF-A0A538MJ93-F1
#
_cell.length_a   1.000
_cell.length_b   1.000
_cell.length_c   1.000
_cell.angle_alpha   90.00
_cell.angle_beta   90.00
_cell.angle_gamma   90.00
#
_symmetry.space_group_name_H-M   'P 1'
#
loop_
_entity.id
_entity.type
_entity.pdbx_description
1 polymer ?
#
loop_
_entity_poly.entity_id
_entity_poly.type
_entity_poly.pdbx_seq_one_letter_code
_entity_poly.pdbx_strand_id
1 'polypeptide(L)'
;MIRVNRHRIWQLVADAGLIALAWYLAFELRFDRGVPPYYDTLFRRTILIVIAIKLVVFVLSGFYDRWWRYVSVRDMWGAFRGVTIASLVAGLTVYFFSPVSQVRLPRSVAIMDWLLLLGLIAGTRLLARTVIERPGTGLVARGKEVLVVGAGDAGQLVIRELQRNRQLGYTPIGLIDDDNRKKNLRVHGVRVLGTTEDLPHILRDNKPDEVLIALPSASGEARQRIVTATRQGNVPVKTLPGLYELISGESELATQIRPVQVEDVLGREPVEVDLEATAAYLREKTVLVTGAGGSIGSELCRQIARLGPQRLVLVDQGETALFEIERELVDERGFAATVPILADCKSSTKMRQVFERYQPGVVFHAAAYKHVPLMEANPLESVRNNVIATEVVAETAIEFGAQRFVLISTDKAVNPKTVMGQSKALCEWIVEAYGARDDVATRFVAVRFGNVLGSSGSVIPIFRRQIAKGGPVTVTHPEMTRYFMTIPEAASLVIQAGAIGGRGDVFVLDMGEPVRIIELAQQMIRLSGMEPERDIDVAIASWTGWCAPARRSTWSRASRG
;
A
#
# COMPACT_ATOMS: atom_id res chain seq x y z
N MET A 1 -1.54 -21.95 -37.23
CA MET A 1 -0.48 -22.97 -37.03
C MET A 1 -0.46 -23.35 -35.55
N ILE A 2 -1.04 -24.50 -35.19
CA ILE A 2 -1.16 -24.92 -33.78
C ILE A 2 0.21 -25.41 -33.30
N ARG A 3 0.90 -24.63 -32.44
CA ARG A 3 2.15 -25.09 -31.81
C ARG A 3 1.83 -26.24 -30.86
N VAL A 4 2.26 -27.45 -31.22
CA VAL A 4 2.08 -28.66 -30.39
C VAL A 4 3.16 -28.66 -29.31
N ASN A 5 2.81 -28.14 -28.13
CA ASN A 5 3.67 -28.23 -26.94
C ASN A 5 3.70 -29.69 -26.44
N ARG A 6 4.84 -30.19 -25.94
CA ARG A 6 5.03 -31.58 -25.49
C ARG A 6 4.02 -32.02 -24.40
N HIS A 7 3.48 -31.08 -23.63
CA HIS A 7 2.43 -31.30 -22.62
C HIS A 7 1.02 -31.51 -23.20
N ARG A 8 0.74 -30.99 -24.40
CA ARG A 8 -0.56 -31.15 -25.07
C ARG A 8 -0.79 -32.58 -25.55
N ILE A 9 0.28 -33.29 -25.90
CA ILE A 9 0.21 -34.68 -26.38
C ILE A 9 -0.32 -35.60 -25.28
N TRP A 10 0.18 -35.47 -24.05
CA TRP A 10 -0.29 -36.28 -22.92
C TRP A 10 -1.75 -36.00 -22.55
N GLN A 11 -2.20 -34.74 -22.65
CA GLN A 11 -3.59 -34.38 -22.42
C GLN A 11 -4.52 -34.95 -23.49
N LEU A 12 -4.11 -34.91 -24.76
CA LEU A 12 -4.86 -35.50 -25.87
C LEU A 12 -4.99 -37.03 -25.70
N VAL A 13 -3.91 -37.71 -25.32
CA VAL A 13 -3.93 -39.17 -25.09
C VAL A 13 -4.83 -39.52 -23.91
N ALA A 14 -4.76 -38.77 -22.80
CA ALA A 14 -5.62 -38.98 -21.64
C ALA A 14 -7.10 -38.78 -22.00
N ASP A 15 -7.45 -37.67 -22.67
CA ASP A 15 -8.82 -37.38 -23.06
C ASP A 15 -9.34 -38.39 -24.10
N ALA A 16 -8.50 -38.87 -25.04
CA ALA A 16 -8.87 -39.94 -25.96
C ALA A 16 -9.26 -41.23 -25.20
N GLY A 17 -8.50 -41.56 -24.16
CA GLY A 17 -8.81 -42.68 -23.26
C GLY A 17 -10.14 -42.48 -22.51
N LEU A 18 -10.39 -41.27 -21.98
CA LEU A 18 -11.65 -40.94 -21.30
C LEU A 18 -12.86 -40.99 -22.25
N ILE A 19 -12.70 -40.52 -23.49
CA ILE A 19 -13.73 -40.60 -24.53
C ILE A 19 -14.04 -42.06 -24.87
N ALA A 20 -13.01 -42.88 -25.08
CA ALA A 20 -13.17 -44.30 -25.36
C ALA A 20 -13.89 -45.02 -24.21
N LEU A 21 -13.50 -44.72 -22.97
CA LEU A 21 -14.09 -45.29 -21.76
C LEU A 21 -15.55 -44.87 -21.59
N ALA A 22 -15.88 -43.59 -21.78
CA ALA A 22 -17.26 -43.11 -21.72
C ALA A 22 -18.15 -43.80 -22.75
N TRP A 23 -17.66 -43.95 -23.99
CA TRP A 23 -18.40 -44.61 -25.06
C TRP A 23 -18.60 -46.10 -24.78
N TYR A 24 -17.57 -46.80 -24.31
CA TYR A 24 -17.67 -48.22 -23.92
C TYR A 24 -18.68 -48.42 -22.78
N LEU A 25 -18.55 -47.65 -21.70
CA LEU A 25 -19.44 -47.74 -20.54
C LEU A 25 -20.89 -47.40 -20.91
N ALA A 26 -21.12 -46.49 -21.85
CA ALA A 26 -22.47 -46.17 -22.31
C ALA A 26 -23.16 -47.34 -23.05
N PHE A 27 -22.40 -48.17 -23.77
CA PHE A 27 -22.94 -49.39 -24.38
C PHE A 27 -23.16 -50.48 -23.33
N GLU A 28 -22.21 -50.73 -22.43
CA GLU A 28 -22.35 -51.73 -21.37
C GLU A 28 -23.52 -51.41 -20.42
N LEU A 29 -23.62 -50.16 -19.93
CA LEU A 29 -24.70 -49.73 -19.02
C LEU A 29 -26.08 -49.70 -19.69
N ARG A 30 -26.14 -49.69 -21.02
CA ARG A 30 -27.42 -49.70 -21.73
C ARG A 30 -28.06 -51.08 -21.79
N PHE A 31 -27.24 -52.13 -21.82
CA PHE A 31 -27.68 -53.50 -22.10
C PHE A 31 -27.40 -54.40 -20.90
N ASP A 32 -28.38 -54.54 -20.00
CA ASP A 32 -28.28 -55.29 -18.74
C ASP A 32 -27.86 -56.78 -18.88
N ARG A 33 -28.02 -57.37 -20.08
CA ARG A 33 -27.69 -58.78 -20.39
C ARG A 33 -26.54 -58.93 -21.38
N GLY A 34 -25.73 -57.89 -21.56
CA GLY A 34 -24.63 -57.82 -22.53
C GLY A 34 -25.05 -57.21 -23.87
N VAL A 35 -24.07 -56.60 -24.54
CA VAL A 35 -24.27 -55.88 -25.81
C VAL A 35 -24.65 -56.86 -26.94
N PRO A 36 -25.81 -56.71 -27.60
CA PRO A 36 -26.18 -57.56 -28.73
C PRO A 36 -25.14 -57.48 -29.88
N PRO A 37 -24.91 -58.57 -30.65
CA PRO A 37 -23.84 -58.63 -31.66
C PRO A 37 -23.85 -57.48 -32.70
N TYR A 38 -25.04 -57.00 -33.07
CA TYR A 38 -25.21 -55.90 -34.00
C TYR A 38 -24.86 -54.53 -33.38
N TYR A 39 -25.02 -54.35 -32.07
CA TYR A 39 -24.54 -53.17 -31.34
C TYR A 39 -23.05 -53.24 -30.99
N ASP A 40 -22.48 -54.43 -30.79
CA ASP A 40 -21.02 -54.60 -30.65
C ASP A 40 -20.30 -54.17 -31.94
N THR A 41 -20.84 -54.59 -33.10
CA THR A 41 -20.33 -54.15 -34.40
C THR A 41 -20.44 -52.63 -34.58
N LEU A 42 -21.56 -52.03 -34.14
CA LEU A 42 -21.74 -50.58 -34.17
C LEU A 42 -20.72 -49.87 -33.25
N PHE A 43 -20.52 -50.36 -32.03
CA PHE A 43 -19.54 -49.85 -31.09
C PHE A 43 -18.13 -49.86 -31.69
N ARG A 44 -17.66 -51.02 -32.19
CA ARG A 44 -16.31 -51.17 -32.75
C ARG A 44 -16.05 -50.27 -33.95
N ARG A 45 -17.06 -50.07 -34.81
CA ARG A 45 -16.93 -49.19 -35.99
C ARG A 45 -17.02 -47.70 -35.64
N THR A 46 -17.71 -47.34 -34.55
CA THR A 46 -17.96 -45.94 -34.19
C THR A 46 -16.96 -45.38 -33.18
N ILE A 47 -16.29 -46.22 -32.38
CA ILE A 47 -15.40 -45.76 -31.30
C ILE A 47 -14.28 -44.83 -31.83
N LEU A 48 -13.61 -45.19 -32.92
CA LEU A 48 -12.55 -44.35 -33.50
C LEU A 48 -13.09 -43.05 -34.09
N ILE A 49 -14.28 -43.10 -34.71
CA ILE A 49 -14.96 -41.94 -35.28
C ILE A 49 -15.36 -40.97 -34.17
N VAL A 50 -15.93 -41.48 -33.08
CA VAL A 50 -16.36 -40.69 -31.91
C VAL A 50 -15.16 -40.05 -31.22
N ILE A 51 -14.06 -40.79 -31.04
CA ILE A 51 -12.80 -40.25 -30.51
C ILE A 51 -12.30 -39.11 -31.39
N ALA A 52 -12.20 -39.34 -32.71
CA ALA A 52 -11.71 -38.34 -33.64
C ALA A 52 -12.54 -37.05 -33.62
N ILE A 53 -13.87 -37.16 -33.71
CA ILE A 53 -14.78 -36.01 -33.69
C ILE A 53 -14.66 -35.24 -32.38
N LYS A 54 -14.70 -35.92 -31.23
CA LYS A 54 -14.66 -35.26 -29.93
C LYS A 54 -13.32 -34.57 -29.67
N LEU A 55 -12.20 -35.19 -30.06
CA LEU A 55 -10.88 -34.57 -29.96
C LEU A 55 -10.76 -33.33 -30.85
N VAL A 56 -11.26 -33.38 -32.10
CA VAL A 56 -11.27 -32.21 -33.00
C VAL A 56 -12.07 -31.08 -32.37
N VAL A 57 -13.26 -31.35 -31.83
CA VAL A 57 -14.07 -30.33 -31.16
C VAL A 57 -13.39 -29.77 -29.92
N PHE A 58 -12.70 -30.59 -29.11
CA PHE A 58 -11.94 -30.12 -27.95
C PHE A 58 -10.77 -29.22 -28.36
N VAL A 59 -10.05 -29.56 -29.42
CA VAL A 59 -8.98 -28.70 -29.96
C VAL A 59 -9.53 -27.37 -30.45
N LEU A 60 -10.63 -27.38 -31.22
CA LEU A 60 -11.25 -26.16 -31.75
C LEU A 60 -11.89 -25.29 -30.65
N SER A 61 -12.36 -25.89 -29.57
CA SER A 61 -12.97 -25.18 -28.42
C SER A 61 -11.93 -24.57 -27.47
N GLY A 62 -10.63 -24.64 -27.79
CA GLY A 62 -9.55 -24.13 -26.94
C GLY A 62 -9.36 -24.92 -25.64
N PHE A 63 -9.84 -26.17 -25.59
CA PHE A 63 -9.88 -26.99 -24.38
C PHE A 63 -8.49 -27.31 -23.79
N TYR A 64 -7.45 -27.19 -24.64
CA TYR A 64 -6.03 -27.47 -24.33
C TYR A 64 -5.15 -26.22 -24.23
N ASP A 65 -5.74 -25.02 -24.24
CA ASP A 65 -4.99 -23.78 -24.12
C ASP A 65 -4.64 -23.43 -22.66
N ARG A 66 -5.19 -24.18 -21.69
CA ARG A 66 -4.98 -23.94 -20.26
C ARG A 66 -4.44 -25.19 -19.56
N TRP A 67 -3.41 -25.01 -18.74
CA TRP A 67 -2.87 -26.07 -17.89
C TRP A 67 -3.90 -26.48 -16.83
N TRP A 68 -4.08 -27.79 -16.62
CA TRP A 68 -5.01 -28.36 -15.63
C TRP A 68 -4.82 -27.80 -14.21
N ARG A 69 -3.63 -27.28 -13.90
CA ARG A 69 -3.26 -26.63 -12.63
C ARG A 69 -3.97 -25.30 -12.35
N TYR A 70 -4.50 -24.61 -13.37
CA TYR A 70 -5.06 -23.25 -13.22
C TYR A 70 -6.53 -23.15 -13.68
N VAL A 71 -7.26 -24.27 -13.69
CA VAL A 71 -8.67 -24.32 -14.14
C VAL A 71 -9.57 -23.68 -13.07
N SER A 72 -10.15 -22.53 -13.40
CA SER A 72 -11.10 -21.79 -12.56
C SER A 72 -12.55 -22.32 -12.70
N VAL A 73 -13.48 -21.85 -11.85
CA VAL A 73 -14.92 -22.16 -11.98
C VAL A 73 -15.48 -21.71 -13.35
N ARG A 74 -14.97 -20.61 -13.91
CA ARG A 74 -15.34 -20.16 -15.26
C ARG A 74 -14.87 -21.15 -16.35
N ASP A 75 -13.78 -21.86 -16.10
CA ASP A 75 -13.23 -22.84 -17.05
C ASP A 75 -13.99 -24.16 -17.04
N MET A 76 -14.66 -24.49 -15.94
CA MET A 76 -15.64 -25.59 -15.91
C MET A 76 -16.81 -25.32 -16.86
N TRP A 77 -17.22 -24.06 -17.01
CA TRP A 77 -18.28 -23.68 -17.95
C TRP A 77 -17.85 -23.86 -19.42
N GLY A 78 -16.58 -23.54 -19.72
CA GLY A 78 -15.97 -23.84 -21.02
C GLY A 78 -15.92 -25.34 -21.30
N ALA A 79 -15.58 -26.14 -20.28
CA ALA A 79 -15.54 -27.60 -20.41
C ALA A 79 -16.93 -28.20 -20.68
N PHE A 80 -17.94 -27.75 -19.93
CA PHE A 80 -19.33 -28.16 -20.13
C PHE A 80 -19.82 -27.88 -21.56
N ARG A 81 -19.55 -26.67 -22.08
CA ARG A 81 -19.89 -26.31 -23.47
C ARG A 81 -19.16 -27.19 -24.48
N GLY A 82 -17.85 -27.38 -24.31
CA GLY A 82 -17.04 -28.22 -25.21
C GLY A 82 -17.52 -29.68 -25.26
N VAL A 83 -17.77 -30.30 -24.11
CA VAL A 83 -18.29 -31.68 -24.00
C VAL A 83 -19.68 -31.80 -24.63
N THR A 84 -20.54 -30.82 -24.41
CA THR A 84 -21.91 -30.82 -24.95
C THR A 84 -21.89 -30.71 -26.48
N ILE A 85 -21.12 -29.77 -27.05
CA ILE A 85 -20.99 -29.63 -28.50
C ILE A 85 -20.38 -30.89 -29.10
N ALA A 86 -19.32 -31.43 -28.49
CA ALA A 86 -18.64 -32.63 -28.98
C ALA A 86 -19.56 -33.85 -28.98
N SER A 87 -20.37 -34.02 -27.93
CA SER A 87 -21.31 -35.15 -27.81
C SER A 87 -22.50 -35.03 -28.75
N LEU A 88 -23.00 -33.81 -29.00
CA LEU A 88 -24.03 -33.56 -30.00
C LEU A 88 -23.54 -33.86 -31.41
N VAL A 89 -22.37 -33.34 -31.79
CA VAL A 89 -21.79 -33.56 -33.13
C VAL A 89 -21.50 -35.05 -33.35
N ALA A 90 -20.87 -35.73 -32.38
CA ALA A 90 -20.60 -37.16 -32.48
C ALA A 90 -21.89 -38.00 -32.53
N GLY A 91 -22.87 -37.71 -31.66
CA GLY A 91 -24.14 -38.42 -31.60
C GLY A 91 -24.96 -38.27 -32.89
N LEU A 92 -25.05 -37.05 -33.44
CA LEU A 92 -25.75 -36.80 -34.71
C LEU A 92 -25.03 -37.48 -35.88
N THR A 93 -23.70 -37.43 -35.92
CA THR A 93 -22.92 -38.09 -36.97
C THR A 93 -23.18 -39.59 -36.96
N VAL A 94 -23.11 -40.25 -35.80
CA VAL A 94 -23.38 -41.68 -35.68
C VAL A 94 -24.84 -42.02 -35.97
N TYR A 95 -25.78 -41.13 -35.62
CA TYR A 95 -27.20 -41.34 -35.88
C TYR A 95 -27.57 -41.28 -37.37
N PHE A 96 -27.04 -40.31 -38.12
CA PHE A 96 -27.35 -40.11 -39.54
C PHE A 96 -26.46 -40.91 -40.49
N PHE A 97 -25.20 -41.15 -40.12
CA PHE A 97 -24.21 -41.84 -40.97
C PHE A 97 -23.81 -43.21 -40.39
N SER A 98 -24.76 -43.92 -39.78
CA SER A 98 -24.50 -45.19 -39.10
C SER A 98 -23.76 -46.18 -40.02
N PRO A 99 -22.56 -46.67 -39.63
CA PRO A 99 -21.73 -47.57 -40.45
C PRO A 99 -22.26 -49.02 -40.48
N VAL A 100 -23.41 -49.28 -39.85
CA VAL A 100 -24.10 -50.57 -39.82
C VAL A 100 -25.51 -50.38 -40.36
N SER A 101 -25.80 -50.99 -41.51
CA SER A 101 -27.11 -50.92 -42.15
C SER A 101 -28.22 -51.42 -41.21
N GLN A 102 -29.30 -50.63 -41.10
CA GLN A 102 -30.49 -50.89 -40.29
C GLN A 102 -30.34 -50.83 -38.75
N VAL A 103 -29.17 -50.46 -38.21
CA VAL A 103 -28.99 -50.26 -36.77
C VAL A 103 -28.76 -48.78 -36.46
N ARG A 104 -29.65 -48.18 -35.66
CA ARG A 104 -29.53 -46.78 -35.20
C ARG A 104 -28.96 -46.74 -33.80
N LEU A 105 -28.17 -45.71 -33.49
CA LEU A 105 -27.70 -45.46 -32.13
C LEU A 105 -28.89 -45.23 -31.20
N PRO A 106 -29.03 -46.01 -30.11
CA PRO A 106 -30.07 -45.76 -29.13
C PRO A 106 -29.86 -44.40 -28.47
N ARG A 107 -30.91 -43.57 -28.40
CA ARG A 107 -30.82 -42.20 -27.80
C ARG A 107 -30.28 -42.22 -26.37
N SER A 108 -30.61 -43.27 -25.62
CA SER A 108 -30.10 -43.53 -24.28
C SER A 108 -28.57 -43.66 -24.23
N VAL A 109 -27.94 -44.30 -25.23
CA VAL A 109 -26.47 -44.46 -25.28
C VAL A 109 -25.81 -43.10 -25.48
N ALA A 110 -26.36 -42.25 -26.36
CA ALA A 110 -25.86 -40.89 -26.55
C ALA A 110 -25.98 -40.03 -25.29
N ILE A 111 -27.09 -40.15 -24.54
CA ILE A 111 -27.29 -39.42 -23.28
C ILE A 111 -26.34 -39.95 -22.19
N MET A 112 -26.20 -41.27 -22.07
CA MET A 112 -25.29 -41.92 -21.11
C MET A 112 -23.84 -41.53 -21.38
N ASP A 113 -23.39 -41.58 -22.63
CA ASP A 113 -22.05 -41.15 -23.03
C ASP A 113 -21.80 -39.67 -22.69
N TRP A 114 -22.76 -38.77 -22.95
CA TRP A 114 -22.64 -37.36 -22.59
C TRP A 114 -22.46 -37.15 -21.07
N LEU A 115 -23.29 -37.80 -20.25
CA LEU A 115 -23.22 -37.70 -18.79
C LEU A 115 -21.92 -38.31 -18.25
N LEU A 116 -21.53 -39.48 -18.74
CA LEU A 116 -20.30 -40.17 -18.32
C LEU A 116 -19.06 -39.37 -18.71
N LEU A 117 -19.00 -38.86 -19.94
CA LEU A 117 -17.87 -38.08 -20.41
C LEU A 117 -17.73 -36.76 -19.64
N LEU A 118 -18.85 -36.08 -19.36
CA LEU A 118 -18.85 -34.87 -18.55
C LEU A 118 -18.33 -35.16 -17.13
N GLY A 119 -18.82 -36.23 -16.50
CA GLY A 119 -18.38 -36.67 -15.18
C GLY A 119 -16.91 -37.08 -15.14
N LEU A 120 -16.44 -37.84 -16.13
CA LEU A 120 -15.05 -38.27 -16.25
C LEU A 120 -14.10 -37.08 -16.41
N ILE A 121 -14.41 -36.13 -17.30
CA ILE A 121 -13.60 -34.93 -17.53
C ILE A 121 -13.60 -34.01 -16.30
N ALA A 122 -14.76 -33.79 -15.69
CA ALA A 122 -14.84 -32.98 -14.48
C ALA A 122 -14.07 -33.64 -13.33
N GLY A 123 -14.24 -34.96 -13.16
CA GLY A 123 -13.57 -35.77 -12.16
C GLY A 123 -12.06 -35.79 -12.33
N THR A 124 -11.55 -36.04 -13.54
CA THR A 124 -10.10 -36.05 -13.79
C THR A 124 -9.48 -34.68 -13.59
N ARG A 125 -10.15 -33.59 -13.96
CA ARG A 125 -9.66 -32.22 -13.70
C ARG A 125 -9.68 -31.86 -12.22
N LEU A 126 -10.72 -32.26 -11.48
CA LEU A 126 -10.80 -32.07 -10.02
C LEU A 126 -9.77 -32.93 -9.27
N LEU A 127 -9.52 -34.16 -9.72
CA LEU A 127 -8.48 -35.03 -9.17
C LEU A 127 -7.09 -34.52 -9.52
N ALA A 128 -6.84 -34.09 -10.76
CA ALA A 128 -5.58 -33.47 -11.13
C ALA A 128 -5.33 -32.21 -10.31
N ARG A 129 -6.38 -31.39 -10.09
CA ARG A 129 -6.32 -30.25 -9.19
C ARG A 129 -5.95 -30.68 -7.77
N THR A 130 -6.67 -31.62 -7.15
CA THR A 130 -6.40 -32.01 -5.75
C THR A 130 -5.08 -32.76 -5.57
N VAL A 131 -4.61 -33.51 -6.55
CA VAL A 131 -3.33 -34.26 -6.50
C VAL A 131 -2.14 -33.34 -6.80
N ILE A 132 -2.25 -32.39 -7.72
CA ILE A 132 -1.18 -31.42 -8.05
C ILE A 132 -1.18 -30.24 -7.07
N GLU A 133 -2.34 -29.88 -6.49
CA GLU A 133 -2.47 -28.99 -5.34
C GLU A 133 -2.21 -29.70 -4.00
N ARG A 134 -1.79 -30.98 -3.99
CA ARG A 134 -1.22 -31.54 -2.76
C ARG A 134 -0.06 -30.64 -2.37
N PRO A 135 -0.07 -30.02 -1.17
CA PRO A 135 1.05 -29.23 -0.72
C PRO A 135 2.25 -30.17 -0.73
N GLY A 136 3.23 -29.85 -1.59
CA GLY A 136 4.43 -30.66 -1.71
C GLY A 136 4.99 -30.93 -0.32
N THR A 137 5.01 -32.20 0.08
CA THR A 137 5.73 -32.71 1.24
C THR A 137 7.22 -32.74 0.92
N GLY A 138 7.75 -31.59 0.47
CA GLY A 138 9.17 -31.34 0.53
C GLY A 138 9.49 -31.01 1.98
N LEU A 139 10.36 -31.83 2.59
CA LEU A 139 11.11 -31.46 3.77
C LEU A 139 11.91 -30.18 3.44
N VAL A 140 11.31 -29.03 3.68
CA VAL A 140 11.95 -27.72 3.63
C VAL A 140 11.63 -27.06 4.97
N ALA A 141 12.66 -26.53 5.61
CA ALA A 141 12.67 -25.99 6.96
C ALA A 141 11.36 -25.30 7.35
N ARG A 142 10.84 -25.61 8.56
CA ARG A 142 9.78 -24.82 9.20
C ARG A 142 10.17 -23.35 9.09
N GLY A 143 9.43 -22.58 8.29
CA GLY A 143 9.54 -21.13 8.31
C GLY A 143 9.15 -20.62 9.70
N LYS A 144 9.69 -19.47 10.10
CA LYS A 144 9.44 -18.81 11.39
C LYS A 144 7.95 -18.79 11.70
N GLU A 145 7.58 -19.31 12.85
CA GLU A 145 6.20 -19.35 13.30
C GLU A 145 5.76 -17.96 13.73
N VAL A 146 4.69 -17.44 13.12
CA VAL A 146 4.24 -16.06 13.34
C VAL A 146 2.81 -15.97 13.81
N LEU A 147 2.59 -15.11 14.81
CA LEU A 147 1.25 -14.63 15.16
C LEU A 147 0.97 -13.33 14.42
N VAL A 148 -0.21 -13.22 13.82
CA VAL A 148 -0.63 -12.01 13.12
C VAL A 148 -1.69 -11.30 13.96
N VAL A 149 -1.43 -10.06 14.35
CA VAL A 149 -2.35 -9.21 15.11
C VAL A 149 -3.12 -8.34 14.13
N GLY A 150 -4.44 -8.54 14.06
CA GLY A 150 -5.38 -8.00 13.10
C GLY A 150 -5.90 -9.07 12.14
N ALA A 151 -7.19 -9.39 12.22
CA ALA A 151 -7.90 -10.26 11.27
C ALA A 151 -8.89 -9.45 10.40
N GLY A 152 -8.58 -8.17 10.16
CA GLY A 152 -9.25 -7.32 9.16
C GLY A 152 -8.74 -7.58 7.73
N ASP A 153 -9.02 -6.65 6.82
CA ASP A 153 -8.63 -6.79 5.40
C ASP A 153 -7.11 -6.85 5.22
N ALA A 154 -6.36 -6.01 5.94
CA ALA A 154 -4.90 -6.04 5.93
C ALA A 154 -4.35 -7.39 6.44
N GLY A 155 -4.88 -7.90 7.56
CA GLY A 155 -4.52 -9.22 8.08
C GLY A 155 -4.80 -10.36 7.10
N GLN A 156 -5.94 -10.31 6.40
CA GLN A 156 -6.29 -11.29 5.36
C GLN A 156 -5.30 -11.29 4.19
N LEU A 157 -4.93 -10.11 3.71
CA LEU A 157 -3.93 -9.96 2.62
C LEU A 157 -2.59 -10.56 3.03
N VAL A 158 -2.16 -10.32 4.26
CA VAL A 158 -0.90 -10.85 4.81
C VAL A 158 -0.92 -12.35 4.90
N ILE A 159 -1.95 -12.92 5.53
CA ILE A 159 -2.07 -14.38 5.65
C ILE A 159 -2.07 -15.03 4.27
N ARG A 160 -2.79 -14.45 3.30
CA ARG A 160 -2.82 -14.94 1.94
C ARG A 160 -1.43 -14.91 1.29
N GLU A 161 -0.67 -13.83 1.47
CA GLU A 161 0.67 -13.72 0.90
C GLU A 161 1.67 -14.66 1.58
N LEU A 162 1.66 -14.76 2.91
CA LEU A 162 2.53 -15.69 3.65
C LEU A 162 2.28 -17.15 3.24
N GLN A 163 1.02 -17.51 2.97
CA GLN A 163 0.67 -18.84 2.49
C GLN A 163 1.04 -19.07 1.02
N ARG A 164 0.88 -18.04 0.17
CA ARG A 164 1.17 -18.11 -1.27
C ARG A 164 2.67 -18.15 -1.55
N ASN A 165 3.45 -17.36 -0.82
CA ASN A 165 4.88 -17.20 -1.03
C ASN A 165 5.69 -17.84 0.11
N ARG A 166 5.92 -19.14 0.01
CA ARG A 166 6.72 -19.87 1.02
C ARG A 166 8.20 -19.48 1.05
N GLN A 167 8.71 -18.75 0.06
CA GLN A 167 10.08 -18.24 0.08
C GLN A 167 10.30 -17.21 1.19
N LEU A 168 9.22 -16.63 1.72
CA LEU A 168 9.26 -15.69 2.85
C LEU A 168 9.66 -16.35 4.16
N GLY A 169 9.66 -17.69 4.22
CA GLY A 169 10.12 -18.41 5.41
C GLY A 169 9.28 -18.11 6.65
N TYR A 170 7.97 -17.88 6.49
CA TYR A 170 7.03 -17.58 7.56
C TYR A 170 5.86 -18.59 7.57
N THR A 171 5.43 -18.99 8.76
CA THR A 171 4.31 -19.90 8.96
C THR A 171 3.31 -19.25 9.93
N PRO A 172 2.13 -18.79 9.47
CA PRO A 172 1.16 -18.18 10.37
C PRO A 172 0.49 -19.25 11.25
N ILE A 173 0.72 -19.18 12.57
CA ILE A 173 0.19 -20.15 13.53
C ILE A 173 -1.12 -19.69 14.19
N GLY A 174 -1.43 -18.40 14.16
CA GLY A 174 -2.64 -17.85 14.77
C GLY A 174 -2.86 -16.38 14.45
N LEU A 175 -4.13 -15.97 14.57
CA LEU A 175 -4.59 -14.60 14.44
C LEU A 175 -5.05 -14.07 15.79
N ILE A 176 -4.90 -12.77 16.01
CA ILE A 176 -5.40 -12.06 17.19
C ILE A 176 -6.22 -10.87 16.70
N ASP A 177 -7.45 -10.70 17.17
CA ASP A 177 -8.33 -9.59 16.77
C ASP A 177 -9.26 -9.25 17.94
N ASP A 178 -9.46 -7.96 18.20
CA ASP A 178 -10.30 -7.49 19.31
C ASP A 178 -11.81 -7.57 19.00
N ASP A 179 -12.20 -7.82 17.75
CA ASP A 179 -13.58 -8.10 17.39
C ASP A 179 -14.00 -9.49 17.91
N ASN A 180 -14.75 -9.49 19.01
CA ASN A 180 -15.28 -10.71 19.64
C ASN A 180 -16.07 -11.60 18.68
N ARG A 181 -16.68 -11.05 17.61
CA ARG A 181 -17.40 -11.85 16.59
C ARG A 181 -16.48 -12.77 15.80
N LYS A 182 -15.18 -12.43 15.72
CA LYS A 182 -14.18 -13.19 14.99
C LYS A 182 -13.48 -14.25 15.84
N LYS A 183 -13.66 -14.23 17.16
CA LYS A 183 -13.03 -15.20 18.07
C LYS A 183 -13.41 -16.63 17.67
N ASN A 184 -12.43 -17.53 17.63
CA ASN A 184 -12.56 -18.92 17.17
C ASN A 184 -12.93 -19.13 15.69
N LEU A 185 -13.11 -18.09 14.89
CA LEU A 185 -13.26 -18.25 13.44
C LEU A 185 -11.91 -18.59 12.78
N ARG A 186 -11.97 -19.15 11.58
CA ARG A 186 -10.81 -19.38 10.73
C ARG A 186 -10.84 -18.42 9.55
N VAL A 187 -9.76 -17.67 9.40
CA VAL A 187 -9.54 -16.77 8.27
C VAL A 187 -8.42 -17.36 7.42
N HIS A 188 -8.71 -17.68 6.16
CA HIS A 188 -7.77 -18.38 5.26
C HIS A 188 -7.13 -19.64 5.92
N GLY A 189 -7.92 -20.37 6.72
CA GLY A 189 -7.48 -21.59 7.41
C GLY A 189 -6.76 -21.38 8.75
N VAL A 190 -6.35 -20.16 9.09
CA VAL A 190 -5.69 -19.78 10.35
C VAL A 190 -6.73 -19.35 11.39
N ARG A 191 -6.63 -19.85 12.63
CA ARG A 191 -7.62 -19.60 13.68
C ARG A 191 -7.35 -18.27 14.40
N VAL A 192 -8.40 -17.54 14.72
CA VAL A 192 -8.34 -16.41 15.67
C VAL A 192 -8.31 -16.97 17.09
N LEU A 193 -7.15 -16.85 17.75
CA LEU A 193 -6.85 -17.44 19.06
C LEU A 193 -7.44 -16.65 20.22
N GLY A 194 -7.55 -15.32 20.08
CA GLY A 194 -8.06 -14.44 21.12
C GLY A 194 -7.93 -12.97 20.76
N THR A 195 -8.06 -12.12 21.78
CA THR A 195 -7.92 -10.66 21.68
C THR A 195 -6.50 -10.21 22.04
N THR A 196 -6.22 -8.92 21.89
CA THR A 196 -4.94 -8.33 22.28
C THR A 196 -4.69 -8.41 23.80
N GLU A 197 -5.75 -8.54 24.62
CA GLU A 197 -5.64 -8.78 26.06
C GLU A 197 -5.20 -10.22 26.38
N ASP A 198 -5.61 -11.19 25.55
CA ASP A 198 -5.21 -12.59 25.64
C ASP A 198 -3.74 -12.81 25.19
N LEU A 199 -3.14 -11.83 24.51
CA LEU A 199 -1.82 -11.92 23.88
C LEU A 199 -0.71 -12.43 24.82
N PRO A 200 -0.54 -11.94 26.06
CA PRO A 200 0.48 -12.46 26.97
C PRO A 200 0.32 -13.95 27.28
N HIS A 201 -0.93 -14.44 27.36
CA HIS A 201 -1.20 -15.86 27.60
C HIS A 201 -0.90 -16.68 26.33
N ILE A 202 -1.37 -16.20 25.17
CA ILE A 202 -1.17 -16.84 23.88
C ILE A 202 0.33 -16.99 23.55
N LEU A 203 1.15 -15.97 23.86
CA LEU A 203 2.60 -16.01 23.64
C LEU A 203 3.29 -17.08 24.49
N ARG A 204 2.82 -17.34 25.71
CA ARG A 204 3.36 -18.42 26.57
C ARG A 204 3.02 -19.81 26.04
N ASP A 205 1.79 -19.98 25.56
CA ASP A 205 1.28 -21.28 25.13
C ASP A 205 1.79 -21.70 23.74
N ASN A 206 1.92 -20.72 22.82
CA ASN A 206 2.26 -20.99 21.42
C ASN A 206 3.71 -20.69 21.06
N LYS A 207 4.42 -19.85 21.82
CA LYS A 207 5.84 -19.48 21.63
C LYS A 207 6.23 -19.19 20.17
N PRO A 208 5.59 -18.20 19.50
CA PRO A 208 5.96 -17.83 18.14
C PRO A 208 7.38 -17.25 18.06
N ASP A 209 8.00 -17.37 16.89
CA ASP A 209 9.28 -16.75 16.58
C ASP A 209 9.14 -15.22 16.40
N GLU A 210 8.03 -14.74 15.82
CA GLU A 210 7.77 -13.31 15.61
C GLU A 210 6.27 -12.98 15.71
N VAL A 211 5.94 -11.72 16.03
CA VAL A 211 4.57 -11.18 15.93
C VAL A 211 4.52 -10.13 14.82
N LEU A 212 3.55 -10.27 13.91
CA LEU A 212 3.28 -9.34 12.82
C LEU A 212 2.05 -8.49 13.14
N ILE A 213 2.21 -7.18 13.23
CA ILE A 213 1.10 -6.23 13.37
C ILE A 213 0.54 -5.90 11.98
N ALA A 214 -0.70 -6.32 11.73
CA ALA A 214 -1.48 -6.08 10.52
C ALA A 214 -2.71 -5.20 10.81
N LEU A 215 -2.49 -4.12 11.56
CA LEU A 215 -3.50 -3.13 11.95
C LEU A 215 -3.09 -1.72 11.47
N PRO A 216 -3.13 -1.44 10.15
CA PRO A 216 -2.67 -0.16 9.60
C PRO A 216 -3.51 1.06 10.05
N SER A 217 -4.74 0.84 10.49
CA SER A 217 -5.65 1.87 11.02
C SER A 217 -5.72 1.96 12.55
N ALA A 218 -5.04 1.06 13.29
CA ALA A 218 -5.07 1.13 14.75
C ALA A 218 -4.29 2.35 15.28
N SER A 219 -4.80 2.94 16.37
CA SER A 219 -4.12 4.01 17.10
C SER A 219 -2.72 3.60 17.57
N GLY A 220 -1.80 4.57 17.68
CA GLY A 220 -0.45 4.31 18.19
C GLY A 220 -0.47 3.76 19.62
N GLU A 221 -1.44 4.15 20.45
CA GLU A 221 -1.63 3.59 21.78
C GLU A 221 -1.97 2.09 21.74
N ALA A 222 -2.89 1.67 20.86
CA ALA A 222 -3.21 0.26 20.68
C ALA A 222 -1.99 -0.54 20.19
N ARG A 223 -1.24 0.00 19.21
CA ARG A 223 0.02 -0.61 18.75
C ARG A 223 1.06 -0.69 19.86
N GLN A 224 1.19 0.35 20.67
CA GLN A 224 2.12 0.39 21.80
C GLN A 224 1.80 -0.69 22.83
N ARG A 225 0.51 -0.90 23.13
CA ARG A 225 0.06 -1.99 24.02
C ARG A 225 0.47 -3.35 23.48
N ILE A 226 0.25 -3.61 22.18
CA ILE A 226 0.64 -4.85 21.50
C ILE A 226 2.17 -5.05 21.55
N VAL A 227 2.94 -4.01 21.22
CA VAL A 227 4.41 -4.06 21.23
C VAL A 227 4.95 -4.33 22.63
N THR A 228 4.39 -3.66 23.63
CA THR A 228 4.80 -3.81 25.04
C THR A 228 4.50 -5.22 25.54
N ALA A 229 3.27 -5.71 25.33
CA ALA A 229 2.86 -7.06 25.70
C ALA A 229 3.72 -8.15 25.02
N THR A 230 4.06 -7.95 23.74
CA THR A 230 4.86 -8.92 22.99
C THR A 230 6.32 -8.96 23.46
N ARG A 231 6.90 -7.79 23.77
CA ARG A 231 8.27 -7.69 24.26
C ARG A 231 8.44 -8.23 25.68
N GLN A 232 7.44 -8.10 26.54
CA GLN A 232 7.45 -8.77 27.84
C GLN A 232 7.56 -10.30 27.71
N GLY A 233 7.08 -10.85 26.59
CA GLY A 233 7.27 -12.26 26.22
C GLY A 233 8.60 -12.57 25.49
N ASN A 234 9.51 -11.60 25.33
CA ASN A 234 10.75 -11.70 24.56
C ASN A 234 10.57 -12.12 23.09
N VAL A 235 9.41 -11.82 22.48
CA VAL A 235 9.15 -12.12 21.08
C VAL A 235 9.39 -10.87 20.21
N PRO A 236 10.16 -10.96 19.12
CA PRO A 236 10.33 -9.88 18.14
C PRO A 236 9.00 -9.43 17.51
N VAL A 237 8.85 -8.12 17.31
CA VAL A 237 7.66 -7.52 16.69
C VAL A 237 8.02 -6.84 15.38
N LYS A 238 7.26 -7.14 14.33
CA LYS A 238 7.31 -6.46 13.04
C LYS A 238 5.93 -5.92 12.70
N THR A 239 5.88 -4.89 11.87
CA THR A 239 4.64 -4.27 11.41
C THR A 239 4.65 -4.13 9.90
N LEU A 240 3.46 -4.04 9.34
CA LEU A 240 3.28 -3.53 7.99
C LEU A 240 3.12 -2.01 8.03
N PRO A 241 3.51 -1.33 6.95
CA PRO A 241 3.25 0.08 6.80
C PRO A 241 1.76 0.38 6.61
N GLY A 242 1.40 1.66 6.70
CA GLY A 242 0.01 2.12 6.56
C GLY A 242 -0.57 1.90 5.15
N LEU A 243 -1.90 1.99 5.04
CA LEU A 243 -2.65 1.81 3.78
C LEU A 243 -2.10 2.66 2.61
N TYR A 244 -1.67 3.90 2.85
CA TYR A 244 -1.12 4.79 1.83
C TYR A 244 0.22 4.34 1.24
N GLU A 245 0.99 3.55 1.98
CA GLU A 245 2.25 2.94 1.54
C GLU A 245 1.99 1.63 0.79
N LEU A 246 0.97 0.85 1.19
CA LEU A 246 0.55 -0.39 0.55
C LEU A 246 -0.05 -0.19 -0.86
N ILE A 247 -0.65 0.98 -1.14
CA ILE A 247 -1.24 1.30 -2.45
C ILE A 247 -0.16 1.70 -3.49
N SER A 248 1.09 1.93 -3.07
CA SER A 248 2.14 2.55 -3.89
C SER A 248 2.81 1.65 -4.94
N GLY A 249 2.51 0.36 -5.04
CA GLY A 249 3.16 -0.45 -6.06
C GLY A 249 2.82 -1.93 -6.02
N GLU A 250 2.91 -2.56 -7.18
CA GLU A 250 2.80 -4.00 -7.44
C GLU A 250 3.93 -4.84 -6.78
N SER A 251 4.66 -4.28 -5.82
CA SER A 251 5.75 -4.94 -5.12
C SER A 251 5.22 -5.83 -3.99
N GLU A 252 5.80 -7.02 -3.90
CA GLU A 252 5.44 -8.09 -2.96
C GLU A 252 5.27 -7.55 -1.53
N LEU A 253 4.07 -7.69 -0.94
CA LEU A 253 3.75 -7.35 0.47
C LEU A 253 4.83 -7.80 1.48
N ALA A 254 5.57 -8.84 1.11
CA ALA A 254 6.77 -9.34 1.76
C ALA A 254 7.88 -8.31 2.04
N THR A 255 8.24 -7.48 1.06
CA THR A 255 9.36 -6.53 1.18
C THR A 255 9.03 -5.35 2.08
N GLN A 256 7.74 -5.18 2.43
CA GLN A 256 7.26 -4.11 3.28
C GLN A 256 7.21 -4.48 4.77
N ILE A 257 7.40 -5.76 5.13
CA ILE A 257 7.45 -6.17 6.54
C ILE A 257 8.73 -5.64 7.18
N ARG A 258 8.59 -4.73 8.16
CA ARG A 258 9.73 -4.09 8.85
C ARG A 258 9.61 -4.14 10.37
N PRO A 259 10.72 -4.02 11.12
CA PRO A 259 10.66 -3.81 12.57
C PRO A 259 9.78 -2.61 12.92
N VAL A 260 9.11 -2.69 14.07
CA VAL A 260 8.33 -1.57 14.60
C VAL A 260 9.27 -0.40 14.90
N GLN A 261 8.95 0.76 14.34
CA GLN A 261 9.65 2.01 14.56
C GLN A 261 8.88 2.90 15.55
N VAL A 262 9.55 3.91 16.08
CA VAL A 262 8.95 4.80 17.09
C VAL A 262 7.76 5.58 16.54
N GLU A 263 7.80 5.89 15.25
CA GLU A 263 6.74 6.57 14.50
C GLU A 263 5.44 5.75 14.46
N ASP A 264 5.53 4.42 14.48
CA ASP A 264 4.36 3.53 14.46
C ASP A 264 3.61 3.52 15.79
N VAL A 265 4.28 3.95 16.86
CA VAL A 265 3.88 3.85 18.26
C VAL A 265 3.46 5.21 18.83
N LEU A 266 4.14 6.27 18.40
CA LEU A 266 3.89 7.65 18.83
C LEU A 266 2.71 8.29 18.11
N GLY A 267 2.24 7.70 17.02
CA GLY A 267 1.19 8.25 16.19
C GLY A 267 -0.14 8.33 16.96
N ARG A 268 -0.81 9.48 16.88
CA ARG A 268 -2.26 9.53 17.07
C ARG A 268 -2.95 8.83 15.89
N GLU A 269 -4.26 8.57 15.99
CA GLU A 269 -5.03 8.10 14.84
C GLU A 269 -4.88 9.10 13.68
N PRO A 270 -4.36 8.67 12.51
CA PRO A 270 -4.28 9.55 11.36
C PRO A 270 -5.67 10.08 11.03
N VAL A 271 -5.78 11.39 10.80
CA VAL A 271 -7.02 11.94 10.26
C VAL A 271 -7.23 11.35 8.86
N GLU A 272 -8.29 10.57 8.68
CA GLU A 272 -8.68 10.09 7.35
C GLU A 272 -9.19 11.30 6.54
N VAL A 273 -8.37 11.73 5.58
CA VAL A 273 -8.73 12.79 4.64
C VAL A 273 -9.18 12.14 3.33
N ASP A 274 -10.41 12.41 2.91
CA ASP A 274 -10.87 12.09 1.56
C ASP A 274 -10.24 13.08 0.56
N LEU A 275 -9.03 12.76 0.13
CA LEU A 275 -8.27 13.59 -0.80
C LEU A 275 -8.92 13.62 -2.20
N GLU A 276 -9.61 12.54 -2.62
CA GLU A 276 -10.28 12.53 -3.93
C GLU A 276 -11.43 13.53 -3.97
N ALA A 277 -12.22 13.64 -2.89
CA ALA A 277 -13.29 14.62 -2.79
C ALA A 277 -12.77 16.06 -2.60
N THR A 278 -11.69 16.24 -1.84
CA THR A 278 -11.22 17.59 -1.43
C THR A 278 -10.22 18.22 -2.40
N ALA A 279 -9.55 17.44 -3.24
CA ALA A 279 -8.45 17.93 -4.09
C ALA A 279 -8.81 18.14 -5.57
N ALA A 280 -10.10 18.27 -5.90
CA ALA A 280 -10.58 18.53 -7.27
C ALA A 280 -9.90 19.74 -7.94
N TYR A 281 -9.39 20.70 -7.15
CA TYR A 281 -8.67 21.87 -7.64
C TYR A 281 -7.27 21.57 -8.21
N LEU A 282 -6.72 20.38 -7.99
CA LEU A 282 -5.41 19.94 -8.50
C LEU A 282 -5.54 19.18 -9.83
N ARG A 283 -6.70 18.58 -10.08
CA ARG A 283 -6.94 17.74 -11.26
C ARG A 283 -6.81 18.54 -12.54
N GLU A 284 -6.06 17.99 -13.50
CA GLU A 284 -5.77 18.62 -14.80
C GLU A 284 -5.11 20.01 -14.70
N LYS A 285 -4.54 20.36 -13.54
CA LYS A 285 -3.76 21.59 -13.37
C LYS A 285 -2.28 21.33 -13.53
N THR A 286 -1.55 22.36 -13.93
CA THR A 286 -0.12 22.43 -13.66
C THR A 286 0.07 22.89 -12.23
N VAL A 287 0.72 22.07 -11.41
CA VAL A 287 0.99 22.31 -9.99
C VAL A 287 2.48 22.52 -9.81
N LEU A 288 2.87 23.57 -9.08
CA LEU A 288 4.26 23.85 -8.74
C LEU A 288 4.50 23.63 -7.25
N VAL A 289 5.55 22.89 -6.91
CA VAL A 289 5.99 22.68 -5.52
C VAL A 289 7.42 23.19 -5.39
N THR A 290 7.63 24.20 -4.54
CA THR A 290 9.00 24.64 -4.17
C THR A 290 9.50 23.86 -2.96
N GLY A 291 10.80 23.60 -2.88
CA GLY A 291 11.36 22.73 -1.84
C GLY A 291 10.93 21.28 -2.08
N ALA A 292 10.77 20.89 -3.35
CA ALA A 292 10.21 19.61 -3.76
C ALA A 292 11.00 18.39 -3.27
N GLY A 293 12.31 18.53 -3.02
CA GLY A 293 13.14 17.47 -2.44
C GLY A 293 13.12 17.45 -0.90
N GLY A 294 12.50 18.43 -0.25
CA GLY A 294 12.40 18.49 1.21
C GLY A 294 11.42 17.45 1.78
N SER A 295 11.45 17.22 3.11
CA SER A 295 10.61 16.20 3.75
C SER A 295 9.11 16.39 3.51
N ILE A 296 8.62 17.63 3.51
CA ILE A 296 7.20 17.95 3.24
C ILE A 296 6.95 18.10 1.74
N GLY A 297 7.86 18.77 1.02
CA GLY A 297 7.71 18.97 -0.42
C GLY A 297 7.66 17.67 -1.20
N SER A 298 8.52 16.70 -0.88
CA SER A 298 8.54 15.38 -1.53
C SER A 298 7.23 14.63 -1.30
N GLU A 299 6.69 14.69 -0.08
CA GLU A 299 5.41 14.06 0.21
C GLU A 299 4.23 14.76 -0.50
N LEU A 300 4.23 16.10 -0.55
CA LEU A 300 3.27 16.83 -1.36
C LEU A 300 3.34 16.36 -2.82
N CYS A 301 4.54 16.22 -3.38
CA CYS A 301 4.71 15.75 -4.75
C CYS A 301 4.13 14.33 -4.95
N ARG A 302 4.39 13.40 -4.02
CA ARG A 302 3.84 12.04 -4.05
C ARG A 302 2.32 12.01 -4.02
N GLN A 303 1.71 12.81 -3.15
CA GLN A 303 0.25 12.85 -3.01
C GLN A 303 -0.39 13.56 -4.20
N ILE A 304 0.15 14.70 -4.62
CA ILE A 304 -0.34 15.46 -5.78
C ILE A 304 -0.28 14.60 -7.05
N ALA A 305 0.78 13.84 -7.29
CA ALA A 305 0.88 12.96 -8.47
C ALA A 305 -0.28 11.94 -8.58
N ARG A 306 -0.86 11.51 -7.45
CA ARG A 306 -1.99 10.58 -7.41
C ARG A 306 -3.34 11.24 -7.72
N LEU A 307 -3.42 12.56 -7.65
CA LEU A 307 -4.66 13.34 -7.79
C LEU A 307 -4.92 13.79 -9.24
N GLY A 308 -4.17 13.23 -10.19
CA GLY A 308 -4.32 13.49 -11.63
C GLY A 308 -4.03 14.91 -12.10
N PRO A 309 -2.92 15.57 -11.66
CA PRO A 309 -2.51 16.85 -12.21
C PRO A 309 -2.07 16.67 -13.68
N GLN A 310 -2.20 17.72 -14.48
CA GLN A 310 -1.69 17.72 -15.86
C GLN A 310 -0.16 17.68 -15.87
N ARG A 311 0.48 18.36 -14.91
CA ARG A 311 1.93 18.46 -14.78
C ARG A 311 2.30 18.82 -13.36
N LEU A 312 3.42 18.28 -12.88
CA LEU A 312 4.01 18.63 -11.59
C LEU A 312 5.39 19.26 -11.79
N VAL A 313 5.51 20.56 -11.49
CA VAL A 313 6.77 21.31 -11.56
C VAL A 313 7.45 21.25 -10.20
N LEU A 314 8.62 20.61 -10.15
CA LEU A 314 9.40 20.35 -8.95
C LEU A 314 10.51 21.40 -8.86
N VAL A 315 10.42 22.37 -7.97
CA VAL A 315 11.46 23.40 -7.81
C VAL A 315 12.24 23.14 -6.54
N ASP A 316 13.55 22.99 -6.64
CA ASP A 316 14.45 22.89 -5.47
C ASP A 316 15.83 23.44 -5.81
N GLN A 317 16.59 23.85 -4.80
CA GLN A 317 18.00 24.22 -4.92
C GLN A 317 18.94 23.03 -4.67
N GLY A 318 18.45 21.99 -3.98
CA GLY A 318 19.19 20.77 -3.70
C GLY A 318 19.15 19.81 -4.88
N GLU A 319 20.24 19.73 -5.64
CA GLU A 319 20.37 18.85 -6.81
C GLU A 319 20.01 17.39 -6.50
N THR A 320 20.64 16.79 -5.48
CA THR A 320 20.41 15.38 -5.12
C THR A 320 18.97 15.11 -4.72
N ALA A 321 18.41 15.96 -3.85
CA ALA A 321 17.05 15.78 -3.36
C ALA A 321 16.01 15.94 -4.49
N LEU A 322 16.27 16.84 -5.45
CA LEU A 322 15.43 17.03 -6.63
C LEU A 322 15.50 15.82 -7.58
N PHE A 323 16.69 15.29 -7.81
CA PHE A 323 16.88 14.08 -8.61
C PHE A 323 16.18 12.87 -7.98
N GLU A 324 16.32 12.66 -6.67
CA GLU A 324 15.71 11.55 -5.96
C GLU A 324 14.18 11.56 -6.06
N ILE A 325 13.53 12.71 -5.82
CA ILE A 325 12.07 12.80 -5.87
C ILE A 325 11.53 12.67 -7.30
N GLU A 326 12.22 13.23 -8.30
CA GLU A 326 11.79 13.09 -9.69
C GLU A 326 11.88 11.63 -10.15
N ARG A 327 13.00 10.97 -9.85
CA ARG A 327 13.18 9.56 -10.15
C ARG A 327 12.16 8.68 -9.45
N GLU A 328 11.87 8.93 -8.17
CA GLU A 328 10.83 8.20 -7.43
C GLU A 328 9.46 8.32 -8.13
N LEU A 329 9.09 9.52 -8.57
CA LEU A 329 7.80 9.76 -9.24
C LEU A 329 7.72 9.09 -10.61
N VAL A 330 8.80 9.12 -11.39
CA VAL A 330 8.83 8.59 -12.76
C VAL A 330 9.01 7.06 -12.75
N ASP A 331 10.07 6.56 -12.11
CA ASP A 331 10.48 5.15 -12.20
C ASP A 331 9.64 4.25 -11.30
N GLU A 332 9.36 4.69 -10.07
CA GLU A 332 8.73 3.83 -9.05
C GLU A 332 7.21 3.99 -9.05
N ARG A 333 6.70 5.19 -9.37
CA ARG A 333 5.27 5.52 -9.32
C ARG A 333 4.62 5.72 -10.68
N GLY A 334 5.38 5.68 -11.77
CA GLY A 334 4.86 5.76 -13.14
C GLY A 334 4.25 7.11 -13.52
N PHE A 335 4.52 8.18 -12.77
CA PHE A 335 4.03 9.53 -13.05
C PHE A 335 5.09 10.32 -13.85
N ALA A 336 5.03 10.22 -15.18
CA ALA A 336 6.02 10.82 -16.08
C ALA A 336 5.82 12.33 -16.34
N ALA A 337 4.71 12.94 -15.90
CA ALA A 337 4.40 14.35 -16.16
C ALA A 337 5.08 15.29 -15.14
N THR A 338 6.32 15.01 -14.78
CA THR A 338 7.16 15.81 -13.88
C THR A 338 8.06 16.76 -14.66
N VAL A 339 8.41 17.88 -14.04
CA VAL A 339 9.41 18.82 -14.56
C VAL A 339 10.33 19.25 -13.42
N PRO A 340 11.55 18.66 -13.30
CA PRO A 340 12.52 19.08 -12.32
C PRO A 340 13.19 20.39 -12.72
N ILE A 341 13.16 21.37 -11.81
CA ILE A 341 13.77 22.69 -11.98
C ILE A 341 14.73 22.95 -10.83
N LEU A 342 16.03 22.84 -11.11
CA LEU A 342 17.08 23.27 -10.20
C LEU A 342 17.11 24.81 -10.17
N ALA A 343 16.60 25.42 -9.10
CA ALA A 343 16.52 26.87 -8.96
C ALA A 343 16.45 27.33 -7.50
N ASP A 344 17.02 28.50 -7.27
CA ASP A 344 16.81 29.27 -6.05
C ASP A 344 15.54 30.11 -6.18
N CYS A 345 14.59 29.93 -5.26
CA CYS A 345 13.33 30.68 -5.22
C CYS A 345 13.53 32.19 -5.00
N LYS A 346 14.71 32.61 -4.50
CA LYS A 346 15.06 34.03 -4.37
C LYS A 346 15.31 34.72 -5.73
N SER A 347 15.53 33.95 -6.81
CA SER A 347 15.77 34.51 -8.14
C SER A 347 14.45 34.83 -8.84
N SER A 348 14.06 36.11 -8.81
CA SER A 348 12.86 36.60 -9.51
C SER A 348 12.89 36.29 -11.01
N THR A 349 14.03 36.51 -11.67
CA THR A 349 14.20 36.18 -13.10
C THR A 349 13.93 34.71 -13.38
N LYS A 350 14.50 33.80 -12.56
CA LYS A 350 14.32 32.36 -12.76
C LYS A 350 12.87 31.94 -12.47
N MET A 351 12.26 32.47 -11.41
CA MET A 351 10.86 32.17 -11.08
C MET A 351 9.92 32.66 -12.18
N ARG A 352 10.10 33.88 -12.69
CA ARG A 352 9.34 34.39 -13.85
C ARG A 352 9.47 33.49 -15.08
N GLN A 353 10.68 33.05 -15.44
CA GLN A 353 10.89 32.10 -16.55
C GLN A 353 10.14 30.77 -16.36
N VAL A 354 10.10 30.26 -15.13
CA VAL A 354 9.38 29.02 -14.80
C VAL A 354 7.87 29.23 -14.93
N PHE A 355 7.34 30.31 -14.38
CA PHE A 355 5.91 30.63 -14.45
C PHE A 355 5.48 30.95 -15.87
N GLU A 356 6.28 31.70 -16.63
CA GLU A 356 6.04 31.99 -18.05
C GLU A 356 5.94 30.70 -18.87
N ARG A 357 6.89 29.77 -18.69
CA ARG A 357 6.95 28.53 -19.48
C ARG A 357 5.88 27.51 -19.10
N TYR A 358 5.58 27.35 -17.80
CA TYR A 358 4.75 26.25 -17.32
C TYR A 358 3.37 26.67 -16.84
N GLN A 359 3.14 27.97 -16.60
CA GLN A 359 1.85 28.55 -16.21
C GLN A 359 1.17 27.78 -15.07
N PRO A 360 1.82 27.64 -13.90
CA PRO A 360 1.26 26.86 -12.79
C PRO A 360 -0.02 27.51 -12.25
N GLY A 361 -1.11 26.73 -12.22
CA GLY A 361 -2.39 27.17 -11.66
C GLY A 361 -2.46 27.06 -10.13
N VAL A 362 -1.61 26.24 -9.53
CA VAL A 362 -1.55 26.01 -8.08
C VAL A 362 -0.08 25.96 -7.64
N VAL A 363 0.24 26.66 -6.55
CA VAL A 363 1.59 26.72 -5.98
C VAL A 363 1.56 26.24 -4.53
N PHE A 364 2.38 25.25 -4.20
CA PHE A 364 2.71 24.86 -2.83
C PHE A 364 4.13 25.34 -2.49
N HIS A 365 4.23 26.28 -1.55
CA HIS A 365 5.51 26.86 -1.14
C HIS A 365 6.04 26.17 0.13
N ALA A 366 6.86 25.13 -0.05
CA ALA A 366 7.51 24.38 1.03
C ALA A 366 9.02 24.65 1.20
N ALA A 367 9.61 25.53 0.39
CA ALA A 367 11.03 25.88 0.50
C ALA A 367 11.28 26.81 1.69
N ALA A 368 12.08 26.37 2.67
CA ALA A 368 12.49 27.19 3.81
C ALA A 368 13.68 26.58 4.56
N TYR A 369 14.41 27.41 5.28
CA TYR A 369 15.31 26.96 6.34
C TYR A 369 14.56 26.84 7.67
N LYS A 370 14.76 25.71 8.36
CA LYS A 370 14.00 25.33 9.57
C LYS A 370 14.82 25.12 10.84
N HIS A 371 16.15 25.02 10.74
CA HIS A 371 17.00 24.66 11.87
C HIS A 371 17.24 25.86 12.79
N VAL A 372 16.51 25.92 13.91
CA VAL A 372 16.56 27.06 14.85
C VAL A 372 18.00 27.47 15.20
N PRO A 373 18.89 26.60 15.72
CA PRO A 373 20.24 27.05 16.11
C PRO A 373 21.06 27.60 14.94
N LEU A 374 20.89 27.00 13.76
CA LEU A 374 21.60 27.42 12.56
C LEU A 374 21.10 28.79 12.07
N MET A 375 19.80 29.07 12.20
CA MET A 375 19.20 30.33 11.82
C MET A 375 19.43 31.45 12.84
N GLU A 376 19.56 31.13 14.13
CA GLU A 376 20.04 32.09 15.13
C GLU A 376 21.49 32.52 14.84
N ALA A 377 22.33 31.58 14.41
CA ALA A 377 23.71 31.87 14.01
C ALA A 377 23.80 32.59 12.64
N ASN A 378 22.78 32.46 11.79
CA ASN A 378 22.74 33.01 10.43
C ASN A 378 21.42 33.76 10.17
N PRO A 379 21.14 34.86 10.90
CA PRO A 379 19.83 35.49 10.91
C PRO A 379 19.46 36.10 9.56
N LEU A 380 20.43 36.71 8.87
CA LEU A 380 20.21 37.29 7.54
C LEU A 380 19.82 36.23 6.50
N GLU A 381 20.39 35.03 6.58
CA GLU A 381 20.06 33.93 5.69
C GLU A 381 18.68 33.35 5.99
N SER A 382 18.25 33.35 7.27
CA SER A 382 16.87 33.00 7.62
C SER A 382 15.87 33.94 6.97
N VAL A 383 16.12 35.25 7.01
CA VAL A 383 15.24 36.26 6.39
C VAL A 383 15.29 36.16 4.86
N ARG A 384 16.49 36.12 4.26
CA ARG A 384 16.65 36.00 2.80
C ARG A 384 15.97 34.76 2.25
N ASN A 385 16.22 33.60 2.86
CA ASN A 385 15.73 32.34 2.30
C ASN A 385 14.25 32.09 2.58
N ASN A 386 13.71 32.56 3.71
CA ASN A 386 12.31 32.34 4.02
C ASN A 386 11.44 33.49 3.49
N VAL A 387 11.76 34.73 3.85
CA VAL A 387 10.91 35.90 3.58
C VAL A 387 10.99 36.33 2.12
N ILE A 388 12.20 36.60 1.62
CA ILE A 388 12.37 37.11 0.23
C ILE A 388 11.96 36.04 -0.79
N ALA A 389 12.27 34.76 -0.53
CA ALA A 389 11.80 33.69 -1.41
C ALA A 389 10.26 33.59 -1.41
N THR A 390 9.60 33.73 -0.25
CA THR A 390 8.12 33.73 -0.19
C THR A 390 7.55 34.89 -0.98
N GLU A 391 8.09 36.10 -0.80
CA GLU A 391 7.68 37.31 -1.52
C GLU A 391 7.81 37.14 -3.03
N VAL A 392 8.99 36.73 -3.51
CA VAL A 392 9.25 36.52 -4.95
C VAL A 392 8.29 35.52 -5.57
N VAL A 393 8.07 34.37 -4.94
CA VAL A 393 7.19 33.34 -5.49
C VAL A 393 5.72 33.78 -5.41
N ALA A 394 5.31 34.46 -4.35
CA ALA A 394 3.96 35.01 -4.20
C ALA A 394 3.67 36.08 -5.25
N GLU A 395 4.57 37.04 -5.44
CA GLU A 395 4.45 38.08 -6.48
C GLU A 395 4.38 37.48 -7.88
N THR A 396 5.26 36.52 -8.17
CA THR A 396 5.26 35.83 -9.47
C THR A 396 3.96 35.04 -9.67
N ALA A 397 3.42 34.43 -8.62
CA ALA A 397 2.13 33.74 -8.68
C ALA A 397 0.97 34.69 -9.01
N ILE A 398 0.99 35.92 -8.45
CA ILE A 398 0.00 36.96 -8.78
C ILE A 398 0.16 37.42 -10.23
N GLU A 399 1.40 37.75 -10.62
CA GLU A 399 1.73 38.28 -11.95
C GLU A 399 1.27 37.35 -13.08
N PHE A 400 1.44 36.04 -12.91
CA PHE A 400 1.07 35.02 -13.90
C PHE A 400 -0.30 34.39 -13.65
N GLY A 401 -1.11 34.94 -12.72
CA GLY A 401 -2.49 34.53 -12.53
C GLY A 401 -2.68 33.12 -11.96
N ALA A 402 -1.77 32.64 -11.10
CA ALA A 402 -1.96 31.39 -10.38
C ALA A 402 -3.25 31.47 -9.55
N GLN A 403 -4.05 30.41 -9.56
CA GLN A 403 -5.35 30.41 -8.89
C GLN A 403 -5.21 30.30 -7.37
N ARG A 404 -4.18 29.59 -6.90
CA ARG A 404 -3.96 29.28 -5.49
C ARG A 404 -2.49 29.28 -5.13
N PHE A 405 -2.19 29.81 -3.95
CA PHE A 405 -0.89 29.78 -3.32
C PHE A 405 -1.02 29.28 -1.88
N VAL A 406 -0.37 28.16 -1.57
CA VAL A 406 -0.41 27.51 -0.26
C VAL A 406 0.98 27.55 0.36
N LEU A 407 1.13 28.31 1.45
CA LEU A 407 2.36 28.43 2.22
C LEU A 407 2.42 27.36 3.32
N ILE A 408 3.53 26.64 3.37
CA ILE A 408 3.84 25.76 4.52
C ILE A 408 4.43 26.62 5.64
N SER A 409 3.76 26.64 6.79
CA SER A 409 4.20 27.34 7.99
C SER A 409 4.43 26.40 9.17
N THR A 410 4.65 26.93 10.36
CA THR A 410 5.05 26.18 11.55
C THR A 410 4.47 26.80 12.82
N ASP A 411 4.24 25.96 13.83
CA ASP A 411 3.90 26.38 15.20
C ASP A 411 4.86 27.44 15.79
N LYS A 412 6.12 27.49 15.33
CA LYS A 412 7.13 28.46 15.78
C LYS A 412 6.89 29.89 15.28
N ALA A 413 6.00 30.09 14.32
CA ALA A 413 5.54 31.41 13.90
C ALA A 413 4.54 32.03 14.90
N VAL A 414 3.95 31.22 15.78
CA VAL A 414 3.02 31.70 16.81
C VAL A 414 3.80 32.34 17.95
N ASN A 415 3.65 33.65 18.14
CA ASN A 415 4.37 34.44 19.14
C ASN A 415 5.90 34.16 19.12
N PRO A 416 6.56 34.47 18.00
CA PRO A 416 7.86 33.90 17.65
C PRO A 416 8.98 34.46 18.53
N LYS A 417 9.71 33.56 19.20
CA LYS A 417 10.86 33.89 20.08
C LYS A 417 12.23 33.71 19.43
N THR A 418 12.25 33.19 18.21
CA THR A 418 13.47 32.81 17.47
C THR A 418 13.47 33.52 16.13
N VAL A 419 14.64 33.81 15.57
CA VAL A 419 14.78 34.41 14.23
C VAL A 419 14.11 33.53 13.17
N MET A 420 14.25 32.20 13.27
CA MET A 420 13.57 31.28 12.36
C MET A 420 12.05 31.42 12.45
N GLY A 421 11.49 31.42 13.67
CA GLY A 421 10.06 31.63 13.88
C GLY A 421 9.57 33.00 13.40
N GLN A 422 10.33 34.06 13.64
CA GLN A 422 10.02 35.42 13.19
C GLN A 422 10.03 35.51 11.67
N SER A 423 11.01 34.88 11.00
CA SER A 423 11.05 34.84 9.54
C SER A 423 9.83 34.13 8.94
N LYS A 424 9.32 33.06 9.59
CA LYS A 424 8.09 32.38 9.14
C LYS A 424 6.83 33.18 9.43
N ALA A 425 6.77 33.92 10.54
CA ALA A 425 5.67 34.86 10.79
C ALA A 425 5.61 35.98 9.73
N LEU A 426 6.76 36.51 9.30
CA LEU A 426 6.82 37.45 8.18
C LEU A 426 6.29 36.84 6.87
N CYS A 427 6.57 35.55 6.62
CA CYS A 427 6.00 34.85 5.45
C CYS A 427 4.48 34.77 5.51
N GLU A 428 3.90 34.55 6.71
CA GLU A 428 2.46 34.55 6.91
C GLU A 428 1.87 35.94 6.66
N TRP A 429 2.50 37.01 7.15
CA TRP A 429 2.04 38.38 6.88
C TRP A 429 2.06 38.74 5.39
N ILE A 430 3.02 38.22 4.62
CA ILE A 430 3.02 38.37 3.16
C ILE A 430 1.77 37.73 2.54
N VAL A 431 1.46 36.49 2.94
CA VAL A 431 0.29 35.73 2.46
C VAL A 431 -1.02 36.40 2.88
N GLU A 432 -1.12 36.85 4.13
CA GLU A 432 -2.26 37.60 4.66
C GLU A 432 -2.45 38.93 3.92
N ALA A 433 -1.37 39.70 3.73
CA ALA A 433 -1.42 41.00 3.06
C ALA A 433 -1.85 40.87 1.59
N TYR A 434 -1.33 39.88 0.86
CA TYR A 434 -1.78 39.61 -0.52
C TYR A 434 -3.20 39.06 -0.58
N GLY A 435 -3.58 38.18 0.35
CA GLY A 435 -4.93 37.60 0.40
C GLY A 435 -6.04 38.58 0.80
N ALA A 436 -5.70 39.66 1.51
CA ALA A 436 -6.64 40.71 1.91
C ALA A 436 -6.91 41.76 0.81
N ARG A 437 -6.14 41.73 -0.28
CA ARG A 437 -6.25 42.69 -1.39
C ARG A 437 -7.33 42.29 -2.38
N ASP A 438 -8.28 43.18 -2.64
CA ASP A 438 -9.37 42.94 -3.60
C ASP A 438 -8.89 42.93 -5.06
N ASP A 439 -7.73 43.52 -5.37
CA ASP A 439 -7.12 43.52 -6.71
C ASP A 439 -6.35 42.22 -7.03
N VAL A 440 -6.23 41.31 -6.06
CA VAL A 440 -5.49 40.05 -6.20
C VAL A 440 -6.46 38.89 -6.36
N ALA A 441 -6.45 38.25 -7.53
CA ALA A 441 -7.30 37.09 -7.81
C ALA A 441 -6.76 35.77 -7.22
N THR A 442 -5.44 35.67 -7.01
CA THR A 442 -4.80 34.47 -6.43
C THR A 442 -5.27 34.25 -5.01
N ARG A 443 -5.77 33.04 -4.71
CA ARG A 443 -6.20 32.67 -3.36
C ARG A 443 -5.01 32.27 -2.50
N PHE A 444 -4.77 33.03 -1.44
CA PHE A 444 -3.65 32.83 -0.52
C PHE A 444 -4.08 32.09 0.75
N VAL A 445 -3.29 31.09 1.15
CA VAL A 445 -3.49 30.28 2.36
C VAL A 445 -2.15 29.96 3.00
N ALA A 446 -2.07 29.99 4.32
CA ALA A 446 -0.95 29.44 5.08
C ALA A 446 -1.42 28.31 6.00
N VAL A 447 -0.59 27.29 6.22
CA VAL A 447 -0.91 26.15 7.07
C VAL A 447 0.16 25.96 8.13
N ARG A 448 -0.21 26.12 9.40
CA ARG A 448 0.64 25.88 10.57
C ARG A 448 0.48 24.47 11.09
N PHE A 449 1.60 23.78 11.28
CA PHE A 449 1.66 22.53 12.03
C PHE A 449 2.93 22.44 12.88
N GLY A 450 2.91 21.51 13.83
CA GLY A 450 4.00 21.25 14.75
C GLY A 450 5.14 20.43 14.13
N ASN A 451 5.78 19.59 14.96
CA ASN A 451 6.86 18.76 14.46
C ASN A 451 6.30 17.59 13.63
N VAL A 452 7.08 17.18 12.63
CA VAL A 452 6.74 16.06 11.78
C VAL A 452 7.74 14.92 12.01
N LEU A 453 7.20 13.73 12.29
CA LEU A 453 7.96 12.51 12.59
C LEU A 453 8.89 12.17 11.43
N GLY A 454 10.13 11.76 11.75
CA GLY A 454 11.11 11.34 10.75
C GLY A 454 11.67 12.44 9.83
N SER A 455 11.25 13.70 9.98
CA SER A 455 11.73 14.78 9.10
C SER A 455 13.24 15.02 9.22
N SER A 456 13.88 15.49 8.15
CA SER A 456 15.34 15.63 8.07
C SER A 456 15.89 16.48 9.21
N GLY A 457 16.94 15.97 9.87
CA GLY A 457 17.61 16.65 10.98
C GLY A 457 16.76 16.87 12.24
N SER A 458 15.65 16.13 12.41
CA SER A 458 14.83 16.17 13.62
C SER A 458 15.41 15.32 14.77
N VAL A 459 14.74 15.35 15.92
CA VAL A 459 15.19 14.67 17.16
C VAL A 459 15.29 13.15 17.01
N ILE A 460 14.38 12.53 16.25
CA ILE A 460 14.36 11.07 16.07
C ILE A 460 15.61 10.57 15.34
N PRO A 461 16.02 11.10 14.17
CA PRO A 461 17.31 10.77 13.56
C PRO A 461 18.52 11.00 14.47
N ILE A 462 18.50 12.03 15.31
CA ILE A 462 19.58 12.30 16.27
C ILE A 462 19.64 11.19 17.32
N PHE A 463 18.50 10.84 17.93
CA PHE A 463 18.42 9.77 18.92
C PHE A 463 18.82 8.42 18.33
N ARG A 464 18.37 8.08 17.11
CA ARG A 464 18.81 6.86 16.41
C ARG A 464 20.32 6.78 16.30
N ARG A 465 20.98 7.88 15.92
CA ARG A 465 22.45 7.93 15.83
C ARG A 465 23.13 7.83 17.19
N GLN A 466 22.58 8.44 18.23
CA GLN A 466 23.13 8.35 19.59
C GLN A 466 23.00 6.93 20.14
N ILE A 467 21.84 6.30 19.95
CA ILE A 467 21.59 4.91 20.35
C ILE A 467 22.52 3.95 19.60
N ALA A 468 22.68 4.13 18.29
CA ALA A 468 23.59 3.31 17.48
C ALA A 468 25.07 3.45 17.90
N LYS A 469 25.44 4.56 18.56
CA LYS A 469 26.78 4.79 19.12
C LYS A 469 26.95 4.30 20.56
N GLY A 470 25.90 3.74 21.18
CA GLY A 470 25.92 3.30 22.59
C GLY A 470 25.53 4.38 23.60
N GLY A 471 25.03 5.53 23.16
CA GLY A 471 24.58 6.62 24.04
C GLY A 471 25.68 7.57 24.53
N PRO A 472 25.36 8.47 25.49
CA PRO A 472 24.02 8.72 26.02
C PRO A 472 23.09 9.40 24.99
N VAL A 473 21.78 9.24 25.17
CA VAL A 473 20.78 10.01 24.41
C VAL A 473 20.60 11.37 25.06
N THR A 474 20.75 12.47 24.30
CA THR A 474 20.73 13.82 24.89
C THR A 474 19.37 14.50 24.76
N VAL A 475 18.75 14.81 25.90
CA VAL A 475 17.47 15.52 25.97
C VAL A 475 17.71 16.95 26.47
N THR A 476 17.08 17.93 25.85
CA THR A 476 17.34 19.35 26.15
C THR A 476 16.82 19.80 27.51
N HIS A 477 15.69 19.24 27.97
CA HIS A 477 15.10 19.55 29.28
C HIS A 477 14.17 18.41 29.73
N PRO A 478 14.08 18.07 31.03
CA PRO A 478 13.22 16.99 31.52
C PRO A 478 11.74 17.18 31.19
N GLU A 479 11.25 18.41 31.29
CA GLU A 479 9.84 18.77 31.01
C GLU A 479 9.56 19.09 29.53
N MET A 480 10.50 18.80 28.64
CA MET A 480 10.38 19.18 27.24
C MET A 480 9.27 18.39 26.53
N THR A 481 8.30 19.08 25.95
CA THR A 481 7.22 18.48 25.16
C THR A 481 7.18 18.97 23.71
N ARG A 482 6.72 18.12 22.80
CA ARG A 482 6.48 18.45 21.38
C ARG A 482 5.23 17.77 20.85
N TYR A 483 4.52 18.46 19.96
CA TYR A 483 3.45 17.88 19.16
C TYR A 483 4.02 17.20 17.93
N PHE A 484 3.49 16.04 17.57
CA PHE A 484 3.96 15.25 16.44
C PHE A 484 2.81 14.86 15.52
N MET A 485 3.12 14.81 14.22
CA MET A 485 2.25 14.33 13.15
C MET A 485 3.11 13.56 12.15
N THR A 486 2.53 12.66 11.37
CA THR A 486 3.27 11.99 10.29
C THR A 486 3.45 12.90 9.07
N ILE A 487 4.48 12.65 8.25
CA ILE A 487 4.70 13.40 7.00
C ILE A 487 3.48 13.29 6.05
N PRO A 488 2.93 12.08 5.79
CA PRO A 488 1.76 11.94 4.91
C PRO A 488 0.51 12.65 5.41
N GLU A 489 0.25 12.60 6.72
CA GLU A 489 -0.89 13.28 7.34
C GLU A 489 -0.77 14.81 7.20
N ALA A 490 0.41 15.37 7.48
CA ALA A 490 0.65 16.80 7.33
C ALA A 490 0.44 17.27 5.88
N ALA A 491 0.96 16.54 4.91
CA ALA A 491 0.76 16.85 3.49
C ALA A 491 -0.72 16.76 3.07
N SER A 492 -1.45 15.74 3.55
CA SER A 492 -2.87 15.57 3.25
C SER A 492 -3.72 16.74 3.75
N LEU A 493 -3.49 17.15 5.00
CA LEU A 493 -4.18 18.28 5.62
C LEU A 493 -3.80 19.62 4.98
N VAL A 494 -2.57 19.78 4.50
CA VAL A 494 -2.14 20.94 3.71
C VAL A 494 -2.89 21.00 2.38
N ILE A 495 -3.01 19.88 1.66
CA ILE A 495 -3.76 19.80 0.41
C ILE A 495 -5.23 20.17 0.66
N GLN A 496 -5.83 19.67 1.75
CA GLN A 496 -7.20 19.99 2.12
C GLN A 496 -7.37 21.49 2.47
N ALA A 497 -6.44 22.08 3.23
CA ALA A 497 -6.48 23.50 3.57
C ALA A 497 -6.44 24.40 2.33
N GLY A 498 -5.65 24.01 1.31
CA GLY A 498 -5.62 24.69 0.01
C GLY A 498 -6.95 24.67 -0.75
N ALA A 499 -7.83 23.72 -0.46
CA ALA A 499 -9.16 23.64 -1.06
C ALA A 499 -10.15 24.66 -0.45
N ILE A 500 -10.09 24.85 0.87
CA ILE A 500 -11.09 25.60 1.64
C ILE A 500 -10.72 27.07 1.84
N GLY A 501 -9.43 27.41 1.94
CA GLY A 501 -8.99 28.79 2.19
C GLY A 501 -9.02 29.69 0.96
N GLY A 502 -8.71 30.97 1.16
CA GLY A 502 -8.34 31.82 0.03
C GLY A 502 -8.27 33.33 0.25
N ARG A 503 -8.52 33.85 1.45
CA ARG A 503 -8.39 35.30 1.74
C ARG A 503 -7.23 35.61 2.69
N GLY A 504 -6.11 34.90 2.50
CA GLY A 504 -4.96 35.02 3.41
C GLY A 504 -5.13 34.21 4.68
N ASP A 505 -6.04 33.23 4.71
CA ASP A 505 -6.36 32.45 5.89
C ASP A 505 -5.15 31.67 6.40
N VAL A 506 -4.94 31.68 7.72
CA VAL A 506 -3.87 30.90 8.38
C VAL A 506 -4.47 29.75 9.17
N PHE A 507 -4.48 28.56 8.57
CA PHE A 507 -4.97 27.35 9.21
C PHE A 507 -3.98 26.81 10.24
N VAL A 508 -4.53 26.17 11.26
CA VAL A 508 -3.80 25.59 12.38
C VAL A 508 -4.27 24.15 12.52
N LEU A 509 -3.41 23.18 12.20
CA LEU A 509 -3.78 21.77 12.22
C LEU A 509 -3.84 21.25 13.66
N ASP A 510 -4.95 20.65 14.08
CA ASP A 510 -4.97 19.95 15.36
C ASP A 510 -3.89 18.86 15.37
N MET A 511 -2.99 18.89 16.35
CA MET A 511 -1.85 17.97 16.48
C MET A 511 -2.06 16.89 17.56
N GLY A 512 -3.22 16.86 18.23
CA GLY A 512 -3.48 15.95 19.33
C GLY A 512 -2.66 16.24 20.59
N GLU A 513 -2.32 15.20 21.35
CA GLU A 513 -1.62 15.34 22.63
C GLU A 513 -0.10 15.54 22.47
N PRO A 514 0.52 16.41 23.29
CA PRO A 514 1.96 16.61 23.25
C PRO A 514 2.71 15.42 23.87
N VAL A 515 3.84 15.05 23.26
CA VAL A 515 4.71 13.96 23.71
C VAL A 515 5.90 14.53 24.48
N ARG A 516 6.26 13.93 25.62
CA ARG A 516 7.49 14.31 26.34
C ARG A 516 8.72 13.74 25.63
N ILE A 517 9.71 14.58 25.38
CA ILE A 517 10.93 14.19 24.64
C ILE A 517 11.77 13.17 25.43
N ILE A 518 11.69 13.19 26.76
CA ILE A 518 12.34 12.19 27.60
C ILE A 518 11.69 10.80 27.45
N GLU A 519 10.36 10.73 27.38
CA GLU A 519 9.64 9.48 27.14
C GLU A 519 9.92 8.95 25.74
N LEU A 520 9.97 9.85 24.76
CA LEU A 520 10.38 9.54 23.39
C LEU A 520 11.77 8.88 23.36
N ALA A 521 12.76 9.47 24.04
CA ALA A 521 14.12 8.92 24.12
C ALA A 521 14.10 7.50 24.73
N GLN A 522 13.43 7.33 25.88
CA GLN A 522 13.31 6.04 26.56
C GLN A 522 12.60 4.99 25.69
N GLN A 523 11.53 5.36 24.97
CA GLN A 523 10.84 4.46 24.06
C GLN A 523 11.73 4.05 22.89
N MET A 524 12.53 4.96 22.32
CA MET A 524 13.46 4.64 21.24
C MET A 524 14.57 3.67 21.69
N ILE A 525 15.09 3.84 22.90
CA ILE A 525 16.06 2.91 23.51
C ILE A 525 15.42 1.52 23.64
N ARG A 526 14.20 1.44 24.21
CA ARG A 526 13.44 0.19 24.33
C ARG A 526 13.22 -0.45 22.97
N LEU A 527 12.75 0.28 21.97
CA LEU A 527 12.53 -0.24 20.61
C LEU A 527 13.81 -0.74 19.93
N SER A 528 14.98 -0.29 20.38
CA SER A 528 16.28 -0.79 19.91
C SER A 528 16.75 -2.05 20.63
N GLY A 529 15.94 -2.61 21.55
CA GLY A 529 16.25 -3.83 22.29
C GLY A 529 17.04 -3.60 23.58
N MET A 530 17.17 -2.35 24.02
CA MET A 530 17.96 -1.94 25.18
C MET A 530 17.08 -1.36 26.28
N GLU A 531 17.55 -1.39 27.52
CA GLU A 531 16.89 -0.80 28.68
C GLU A 531 17.45 0.60 28.99
N PRO A 532 16.59 1.65 29.06
CA PRO A 532 17.01 2.98 29.49
C PRO A 532 17.61 2.96 30.90
N GLU A 533 18.65 3.76 31.14
CA GLU A 533 19.40 3.87 32.42
C GLU A 533 20.14 2.60 32.87
N ARG A 534 19.99 1.48 32.15
CA ARG A 534 20.77 0.25 32.36
C ARG A 534 21.78 0.03 31.23
N ASP A 535 21.28 0.06 30.00
CA ASP A 535 22.07 -0.20 28.80
C ASP A 535 22.46 1.12 28.10
N ILE A 536 21.59 2.14 28.15
CA ILE A 536 21.84 3.50 27.61
C ILE A 536 21.26 4.57 28.54
N ASP A 537 22.08 5.54 28.93
CA ASP A 537 21.68 6.69 29.74
C ASP A 537 20.95 7.77 28.94
N VAL A 538 20.01 8.48 29.60
CA VAL A 538 19.39 9.70 29.07
C VAL A 538 19.97 10.93 29.77
N ALA A 539 20.88 11.63 29.09
CA ALA A 539 21.56 12.80 29.63
C ALA A 539 20.80 14.10 29.33
N ILE A 540 20.71 14.99 30.33
CA ILE A 540 20.18 16.34 30.11
C ILE A 540 21.30 17.24 29.58
N ALA A 541 21.17 17.67 28.32
CA ALA A 541 22.12 18.61 27.72
C ALA A 541 21.86 20.04 28.23
N SER A 542 22.92 20.84 28.35
CA SER A 542 22.80 22.25 28.73
C SER A 542 21.85 23.00 27.79
N TRP A 543 20.85 23.64 28.37
CA TRP A 543 19.78 24.32 27.65
C TRP A 543 20.35 25.50 26.86
N THR A 544 20.15 25.51 25.54
CA THR A 544 20.75 26.54 24.67
C THR A 544 19.96 27.86 24.62
N GLY A 545 18.82 28.02 25.30
CA GLY A 545 18.05 29.27 25.25
C GLY A 545 16.83 29.27 24.32
N TRP A 546 16.86 28.44 23.27
CA TRP A 546 16.04 28.68 22.06
C TRP A 546 14.87 27.71 21.87
N CYS A 547 14.72 26.70 22.73
CA CYS A 547 13.64 25.71 22.67
C CYS A 547 12.80 25.73 23.95
N ALA A 548 11.57 26.26 23.85
CA ALA A 548 10.59 26.26 24.96
C ALA A 548 9.65 25.03 24.90
N PRO A 549 9.13 24.54 26.04
CA PRO A 549 8.13 23.47 26.10
C PRO A 549 6.86 23.84 25.33
N ALA A 550 6.23 22.85 24.69
CA ALA A 550 4.96 23.06 24.01
C ALA A 550 3.82 23.16 25.06
N ARG A 551 3.03 24.24 25.03
CA ARG A 551 1.89 24.45 25.97
C ARG A 551 0.56 24.40 25.21
N ARG A 552 -0.51 23.89 25.81
CA ARG A 552 -1.86 23.94 25.21
C ARG A 552 -2.32 25.37 24.89
N SER A 553 -1.86 26.37 25.65
CA SER A 553 -2.22 27.78 25.47
C SER A 553 -1.69 28.43 24.18
N THR A 554 -0.62 27.91 23.58
CA THR A 554 -0.12 28.42 22.29
C THR A 554 -1.01 27.98 21.12
N TRP A 555 -1.58 26.78 21.19
CA TRP A 555 -2.55 26.28 20.21
C TRP A 555 -3.96 26.88 20.40
N SER A 556 -4.39 27.09 21.64
CA SER A 556 -5.69 27.73 21.93
C SER A 556 -5.75 29.23 21.60
N ARG A 557 -4.59 29.92 21.53
CA ARG A 557 -4.50 31.29 21.00
C ARG A 557 -4.42 31.32 19.47
N ALA A 558 -3.78 30.33 18.85
CA ALA A 558 -3.71 30.22 17.39
C ALA A 558 -5.05 29.87 16.72
N SER A 559 -5.99 29.28 17.47
CA SER A 559 -7.35 28.93 17.03
C SER A 559 -8.41 30.00 17.32
N ARG A 560 -8.02 31.17 17.84
CA ARG A 560 -8.93 32.32 18.11
C ARG A 560 -8.69 33.52 17.19
N GLY A 561 -7.97 33.32 16.08
CA GLY A 561 -7.79 34.32 15.02
C GLY A 561 -8.73 34.02 13.87
#